data_AF-A0A3M1Q9R7-F1
#
_entry.id   AF-A0A3M1Q9R7-F1
#
_cell.length_a   1.000
_cell.length_b   1.000
_cell.length_c   1.000
_cell.angle_alpha   90.00
_cell.angle_beta   90.00
_cell.angle_gamma   90.00
#
_symmetry.space_group_name_H-M   'P 1'
#
loop_
_entity.id
_entity.type
_entity.pdbx_description
1 polymer ?
#
loop_
_entity_poly.entity_id
_entity_poly.type
_entity_poly.pdbx_seq_one_letter_code
_entity_poly.pdbx_strand_id
1 'polypeptide(L)'
;MAKHGFEGMYPDVLGAITDGIRVPMGDLQCAAGIFPHQTYLNQPVEAVVILQNMVDQNMQVKVGIQTPGKDKNGRPVRIELARKTITLGMQPGEVGVLRIPLLPMKPTPPAHGYPIRLAIRYRTGKSGNRVRTPAGGAPPSVLSISPFKLQALRDVAYEIHLWNESAEILTLYFDVAAKGVPGGTHNLQARYETLWSNEVIDEEIHLARQQVENAHLAMSSLTPMNTYQALYDEIDVRFNLREMALHPGEIAAITKIMVYTLDQAFILEPGYTVERSRWFRTLCQLLAHDEKLAQDPQTLAAVHLFEAALFDAIMLSFDLVNKRIKEDFGSIDEQINYGNRVVAWLAGQGQADLSYAYLPLVMGGLVTNSRIKNRLINPWDMIDDLGQAIRGRRRLVGGEKAFVLDIAERLHEHATQELEHLHIPRPES
;
A
#
# COMPACT_ATOMS: atom_id res chain seq x y z
N MET A 1 17.40 -19.26 -25.19
CA MET A 1 17.29 -17.84 -24.80
C MET A 1 15.81 -17.48 -24.70
N ALA A 2 15.21 -17.62 -23.52
CA ALA A 2 13.85 -17.15 -23.30
C ALA A 2 13.86 -15.62 -23.36
N LYS A 3 13.09 -15.01 -24.27
CA LYS A 3 12.90 -13.56 -24.29
C LYS A 3 12.46 -13.13 -22.89
N HIS A 4 13.31 -12.41 -22.18
CA HIS A 4 13.00 -11.85 -20.86
C HIS A 4 11.97 -10.74 -21.07
N GLY A 5 10.69 -11.11 -21.14
CA GLY A 5 9.60 -10.17 -21.39
C GLY A 5 9.31 -9.35 -20.14
N PHE A 6 8.99 -8.06 -20.34
CA PHE A 6 8.35 -7.22 -19.34
C PHE A 6 7.13 -7.94 -18.76
N GLU A 7 7.15 -8.21 -17.46
CA GLU A 7 6.08 -8.88 -16.73
C GLU A 7 5.10 -7.82 -16.20
N GLY A 8 3.82 -7.98 -16.51
CA GLY A 8 2.77 -7.08 -16.05
C GLY A 8 2.59 -7.06 -14.55
N MET A 9 2.10 -5.92 -14.04
CA MET A 9 1.59 -5.84 -12.69
C MET A 9 0.09 -5.52 -12.72
N TYR A 10 -0.61 -6.03 -11.73
CA TYR A 10 -2.01 -5.70 -11.55
C TYR A 10 -2.15 -4.26 -11.06
N PRO A 11 -3.06 -3.45 -11.65
CA PRO A 11 -3.24 -2.07 -11.23
C PRO A 11 -3.95 -1.97 -9.88
N ASP A 12 -3.76 -0.82 -9.24
CA ASP A 12 -4.41 -0.43 -7.98
C ASP A 12 -5.74 0.29 -8.23
N VAL A 13 -6.71 -0.50 -8.65
CA VAL A 13 -8.06 -0.02 -8.97
C VAL A 13 -8.76 0.51 -7.72
N LEU A 14 -8.63 -0.20 -6.59
CA LEU A 14 -9.22 0.23 -5.32
C LEU A 14 -8.67 1.60 -4.91
N GLY A 15 -7.35 1.74 -4.82
CA GLY A 15 -6.71 2.99 -4.42
C GLY A 15 -7.04 4.16 -5.35
N ALA A 16 -7.11 3.93 -6.66
CA ALA A 16 -7.45 4.96 -7.65
C ALA A 16 -8.90 5.49 -7.56
N ILE A 17 -9.79 4.76 -6.88
CA ILE A 17 -11.19 5.16 -6.67
C ILE A 17 -11.39 5.73 -5.27
N THR A 18 -10.71 5.17 -4.27
CA THR A 18 -10.93 5.45 -2.85
C THR A 18 -9.91 6.42 -2.25
N ASP A 19 -9.01 6.96 -3.07
CA ASP A 19 -7.89 7.79 -2.64
C ASP A 19 -7.00 7.07 -1.61
N GLY A 20 -6.67 5.82 -1.93
CA GLY A 20 -5.83 4.94 -1.10
C GLY A 20 -6.54 4.25 0.07
N ILE A 21 -7.77 4.65 0.43
CA ILE A 21 -8.54 4.05 1.52
C ILE A 21 -8.82 2.57 1.22
N ARG A 22 -8.34 1.67 2.10
CA ARG A 22 -8.52 0.23 1.96
C ARG A 22 -8.49 -0.48 3.30
N VAL A 23 -9.28 -1.54 3.41
CA VAL A 23 -9.31 -2.46 4.55
C VAL A 23 -8.77 -3.82 4.07
N PRO A 24 -7.63 -4.28 4.61
CA PRO A 24 -7.13 -5.62 4.33
C PRO A 24 -7.94 -6.68 5.05
N MET A 25 -8.26 -7.76 4.34
CA MET A 25 -8.89 -8.96 4.88
C MET A 25 -8.10 -10.21 4.44
N GLY A 26 -6.76 -10.16 4.39
CA GLY A 26 -5.94 -11.28 3.88
C GLY A 26 -5.88 -11.29 2.34
N ASP A 27 -6.61 -12.23 1.71
CA ASP A 27 -6.66 -12.36 0.25
C ASP A 27 -7.71 -11.46 -0.42
N LEU A 28 -8.54 -10.80 0.39
CA LEU A 28 -9.48 -9.77 -0.05
C LEU A 28 -9.03 -8.41 0.47
N GLN A 29 -9.18 -7.38 -0.36
CA GLN A 29 -9.20 -6.00 0.09
C GLN A 29 -10.54 -5.37 -0.23
N CYS A 30 -10.98 -4.42 0.58
CA CYS A 30 -12.20 -3.70 0.29
C CYS A 30 -12.18 -2.27 0.82
N ALA A 31 -13.08 -1.44 0.29
CA ALA A 31 -13.44 -0.17 0.87
C ALA A 31 -14.96 -0.08 0.90
N ALA A 32 -15.51 0.54 1.93
CA ALA A 32 -16.95 0.72 2.06
C ALA A 32 -17.27 2.20 2.34
N GLY A 33 -18.36 2.66 1.76
CA GLY A 33 -18.86 4.01 1.92
C GLY A 33 -20.37 4.05 1.73
N ILE A 34 -20.98 5.20 1.97
CA ILE A 34 -22.43 5.38 1.82
C ILE A 34 -22.71 6.63 0.99
N PHE A 35 -23.71 6.54 0.10
CA PHE A 35 -24.08 7.66 -0.75
C PHE A 35 -25.59 7.71 -1.03
N PRO A 36 -26.25 8.88 -0.90
CA PRO A 36 -25.73 10.09 -0.25
C PRO A 36 -25.58 9.90 1.27
N HIS A 37 -24.69 10.67 1.93
CA HIS A 37 -24.52 10.58 3.39
C HIS A 37 -25.77 11.07 4.16
N GLN A 38 -26.58 11.94 3.57
CA GLN A 38 -27.86 12.38 4.14
C GLN A 38 -29.01 12.03 3.20
N THR A 39 -30.07 11.45 3.75
CA THR A 39 -31.29 11.08 3.02
C THR A 39 -32.55 11.54 3.77
N TYR A 40 -33.68 11.56 3.07
CA TYR A 40 -35.00 11.77 3.67
C TYR A 40 -35.71 10.43 3.92
N LEU A 41 -36.76 10.43 4.74
CA LEU A 41 -37.63 9.26 4.85
C LEU A 41 -38.24 8.90 3.50
N ASN A 42 -38.26 7.60 3.20
CA ASN A 42 -38.66 7.01 1.91
C ASN A 42 -37.77 7.41 0.71
N GLN A 43 -36.59 7.96 0.94
CA GLN A 43 -35.59 8.13 -0.12
C GLN A 43 -34.47 7.11 0.04
N PRO A 44 -34.11 6.37 -1.02
CA PRO A 44 -33.07 5.36 -0.93
C PRO A 44 -31.70 5.99 -0.71
N VAL A 45 -30.88 5.29 0.07
CA VAL A 45 -29.44 5.52 0.22
C VAL A 45 -28.72 4.23 -0.13
N GLU A 46 -27.50 4.30 -0.66
CA GLU A 46 -26.74 3.12 -1.06
C GLU A 46 -25.51 2.93 -0.18
N ALA A 47 -25.38 1.75 0.42
CA ALA A 47 -24.07 1.30 0.88
C ALA A 47 -23.29 0.78 -0.33
N VAL A 48 -22.10 1.32 -0.56
CA VAL A 48 -21.21 1.00 -1.67
C VAL A 48 -19.99 0.27 -1.10
N VAL A 49 -19.69 -0.91 -1.63
CA VAL A 49 -18.55 -1.72 -1.22
C VAL A 49 -17.73 -2.07 -2.44
N ILE A 50 -16.51 -1.55 -2.53
CA ILE A 50 -15.54 -1.98 -3.55
C ILE A 50 -14.79 -3.17 -2.98
N LEU A 51 -14.72 -4.25 -3.74
CA LEU A 51 -14.09 -5.51 -3.40
C LEU A 51 -12.97 -5.77 -4.40
N GLN A 52 -11.80 -6.14 -3.90
CA GLN A 52 -10.60 -6.41 -4.70
C GLN A 52 -10.02 -7.77 -4.30
N ASN A 53 -10.10 -8.74 -5.21
CA ASN A 53 -9.47 -10.04 -5.05
C ASN A 53 -7.95 -9.89 -5.20
N MET A 54 -7.17 -10.28 -4.18
CA MET A 54 -5.72 -10.11 -4.18
C MET A 54 -4.98 -11.33 -4.70
N VAL A 55 -5.68 -12.42 -5.05
CA VAL A 55 -5.07 -13.70 -5.44
C VAL A 55 -5.50 -14.19 -6.82
N ASP A 56 -4.72 -15.12 -7.36
CA ASP A 56 -4.93 -15.80 -8.65
C ASP A 56 -6.02 -16.89 -8.62
N GLN A 57 -6.93 -16.87 -7.64
CA GLN A 57 -7.99 -17.86 -7.47
C GLN A 57 -9.39 -17.23 -7.43
N ASN A 58 -10.38 -18.00 -7.87
CA ASN A 58 -11.79 -17.65 -7.69
C ASN A 58 -12.14 -17.52 -6.21
N MET A 59 -12.91 -16.49 -5.88
CA MET A 59 -13.30 -16.17 -4.52
C MET A 59 -14.81 -16.08 -4.39
N GLN A 60 -15.38 -16.67 -3.34
CA GLN A 60 -16.76 -16.42 -2.95
C GLN A 60 -16.78 -15.43 -1.79
N VAL A 61 -17.45 -14.30 -1.97
CA VAL A 61 -17.61 -13.26 -0.95
C VAL A 61 -19.05 -13.23 -0.47
N LYS A 62 -19.21 -13.16 0.85
CA LYS A 62 -20.49 -13.05 1.55
C LYS A 62 -20.51 -11.75 2.34
N VAL A 63 -21.46 -10.89 2.02
CA VAL A 63 -21.68 -9.59 2.68
C VAL A 63 -22.98 -9.67 3.47
N GLY A 64 -22.88 -9.65 4.79
CA GLY A 64 -24.00 -9.54 5.72
C GLY A 64 -24.25 -8.08 6.09
N ILE A 65 -25.52 -7.66 6.14
CA ILE A 65 -25.91 -6.29 6.44
C ILE A 65 -26.73 -6.28 7.73
N GLN A 66 -26.32 -5.45 8.69
CA GLN A 66 -27.04 -5.21 9.92
C GLN A 66 -27.43 -3.73 10.02
N THR A 67 -28.74 -3.49 10.14
CA THR A 67 -29.33 -2.17 10.38
C THR A 67 -29.63 -2.01 11.87
N PRO A 68 -29.65 -0.78 12.40
CA PRO A 68 -29.99 -0.55 13.79
C PRO A 68 -31.50 -0.76 13.99
N GLY A 69 -31.89 -1.39 15.09
CA GLY A 69 -33.31 -1.53 15.47
C GLY A 69 -33.83 -0.35 16.29
N LYS A 70 -32.93 0.44 16.89
CA LYS A 70 -33.23 1.61 17.71
C LYS A 70 -32.19 2.70 17.49
N ASP A 71 -32.57 3.95 17.68
CA ASP A 71 -31.65 5.10 17.71
C ASP A 71 -30.94 5.20 19.07
N LYS A 72 -30.07 6.22 19.23
CA LYS A 72 -29.36 6.50 20.48
C LYS A 72 -30.29 6.82 21.67
N ASN A 73 -31.54 7.21 21.41
CA ASN A 73 -32.57 7.52 22.41
C ASN A 73 -33.53 6.35 22.66
N GLY A 74 -33.27 5.16 22.08
CA GLY A 74 -34.11 3.99 22.20
C GLY A 74 -35.39 4.00 21.35
N ARG A 75 -35.57 5.00 20.47
CA ARG A 75 -36.71 5.10 19.55
C ARG A 75 -36.56 4.08 18.42
N PRO A 76 -37.67 3.47 17.94
CA PRO A 76 -37.61 2.43 16.91
C PRO A 76 -37.08 2.96 15.57
N VAL A 77 -36.20 2.18 14.95
CA VAL A 77 -35.65 2.45 13.61
C VAL A 77 -36.05 1.33 12.66
N ARG A 78 -36.50 1.69 11.47
CA ARG A 78 -36.90 0.76 10.41
C ARG A 78 -36.24 1.15 9.09
N ILE A 79 -35.30 0.32 8.67
CA ILE A 79 -34.62 0.43 7.37
C ILE A 79 -34.92 -0.84 6.59
N GLU A 80 -35.46 -0.68 5.38
CA GLU A 80 -35.77 -1.78 4.48
C GLU A 80 -34.59 -2.13 3.58
N LEU A 81 -34.46 -3.43 3.30
CA LEU A 81 -33.42 -4.07 2.51
C LEU A 81 -34.08 -5.21 1.73
N ALA A 82 -33.68 -5.44 0.47
CA ALA A 82 -34.17 -6.61 -0.26
C ALA A 82 -33.66 -7.92 0.35
N ARG A 83 -32.40 -7.96 0.79
CA ARG A 83 -31.76 -9.13 1.43
C ARG A 83 -30.77 -8.65 2.49
N LYS A 84 -30.73 -9.34 3.64
CA LYS A 84 -29.75 -9.10 4.71
C LYS A 84 -28.38 -9.73 4.43
N THR A 85 -28.29 -10.58 3.42
CA THR A 85 -27.06 -11.29 3.07
C THR A 85 -26.99 -11.44 1.57
N ILE A 86 -25.84 -11.05 1.02
CA ILE A 86 -25.53 -11.13 -0.40
C ILE A 86 -24.33 -12.06 -0.54
N THR A 87 -24.35 -12.91 -1.56
CA THR A 87 -23.24 -13.80 -1.90
C THR A 87 -22.91 -13.57 -3.36
N LEU A 88 -21.63 -13.35 -3.64
CA LEU A 88 -21.10 -13.05 -4.96
C LEU A 88 -19.83 -13.86 -5.19
N GLY A 89 -19.57 -14.17 -6.46
CA GLY A 89 -18.32 -14.77 -6.91
C GLY A 89 -17.45 -13.70 -7.57
N MET A 90 -16.15 -13.73 -7.29
CA MET A 90 -15.14 -12.88 -7.94
C MET A 90 -14.16 -13.77 -8.69
N GLN A 91 -13.80 -13.35 -9.91
CA GLN A 91 -12.74 -13.95 -10.71
C GLN A 91 -11.36 -13.66 -10.10
N PRO A 92 -10.30 -14.38 -10.52
CA PRO A 92 -8.94 -14.14 -10.06
C PRO A 92 -8.55 -12.70 -10.33
N GLY A 93 -8.03 -12.02 -9.31
CA GLY A 93 -7.64 -10.61 -9.43
C GLY A 93 -8.76 -9.64 -9.83
N GLU A 94 -10.04 -10.00 -9.80
CA GLU A 94 -11.11 -9.07 -10.14
C GLU A 94 -11.22 -7.93 -9.12
N VAL A 95 -11.61 -6.74 -9.60
CA VAL A 95 -12.11 -5.64 -8.76
C VAL A 95 -13.54 -5.33 -9.18
N GLY A 96 -14.45 -5.29 -8.22
CA GLY A 96 -15.86 -5.00 -8.48
C GLY A 96 -16.48 -4.17 -7.37
N VAL A 97 -17.63 -3.58 -7.69
CA VAL A 97 -18.41 -2.76 -6.76
C VAL A 97 -19.77 -3.39 -6.49
N LEU A 98 -20.08 -3.58 -5.21
CA LEU A 98 -21.38 -3.99 -4.72
C LEU A 98 -22.13 -2.76 -4.21
N ARG A 99 -23.31 -2.49 -4.78
CA ARG A 99 -24.22 -1.41 -4.37
C ARG A 99 -25.44 -2.00 -3.70
N ILE A 100 -25.73 -1.58 -2.47
CA ILE A 100 -26.77 -2.12 -1.62
C ILE A 100 -27.75 -1.00 -1.26
N PRO A 101 -28.93 -0.94 -1.90
CA PRO A 101 -29.94 0.04 -1.56
C PRO A 101 -30.56 -0.21 -0.18
N LEU A 102 -30.65 0.85 0.62
CA LEU A 102 -31.24 0.93 1.94
C LEU A 102 -32.37 1.96 1.90
N LEU A 103 -33.52 1.65 2.49
CA LEU A 103 -34.66 2.56 2.52
C LEU A 103 -35.10 2.86 3.96
N PRO A 104 -34.76 4.02 4.54
CA PRO A 104 -35.28 4.41 5.83
C PRO A 104 -36.77 4.73 5.73
N MET A 105 -37.56 4.11 6.60
CA MET A 105 -39.02 4.24 6.64
C MET A 105 -39.52 4.65 8.02
N LYS A 106 -40.76 5.12 8.10
CA LYS A 106 -41.44 5.31 9.38
C LYS A 106 -41.47 3.99 10.18
N PRO A 107 -41.24 4.00 11.50
CA PRO A 107 -41.18 5.15 12.39
C PRO A 107 -39.78 5.75 12.63
N THR A 108 -38.79 5.53 11.76
CA THR A 108 -37.41 6.03 11.95
C THR A 108 -37.40 7.55 12.21
N PRO A 109 -36.86 8.01 13.34
CA PRO A 109 -36.80 9.44 13.62
C PRO A 109 -35.69 10.12 12.82
N PRO A 110 -35.79 11.43 12.57
CA PRO A 110 -34.67 12.20 12.05
C PRO A 110 -33.53 12.22 13.06
N ALA A 111 -32.33 11.83 12.62
CA ALA A 111 -31.13 11.82 13.45
C ALA A 111 -29.88 11.73 12.57
N HIS A 112 -28.73 12.02 13.19
CA HIS A 112 -27.42 11.88 12.58
C HIS A 112 -26.73 10.58 13.00
N GLY A 113 -25.97 10.01 12.07
CA GLY A 113 -25.07 8.88 12.32
C GLY A 113 -25.78 7.59 12.67
N TYR A 114 -26.75 7.17 11.85
CA TYR A 114 -27.31 5.82 11.93
C TYR A 114 -26.27 4.79 11.48
N PRO A 115 -25.88 3.83 12.34
CA PRO A 115 -24.86 2.85 11.99
C PRO A 115 -25.42 1.73 11.12
N ILE A 116 -24.81 1.50 9.96
CA ILE A 116 -25.00 0.30 9.14
C ILE A 116 -23.74 -0.55 9.26
N ARG A 117 -23.87 -1.80 9.69
CA ARG A 117 -22.73 -2.70 9.79
C ARG A 117 -22.71 -3.68 8.63
N LEU A 118 -21.56 -3.81 8.00
CA LEU A 118 -21.28 -4.72 6.90
C LEU A 118 -20.29 -5.78 7.40
N ALA A 119 -20.77 -7.02 7.52
CA ALA A 119 -19.94 -8.17 7.83
C ALA A 119 -19.49 -8.84 6.53
N ILE A 120 -18.21 -8.69 6.18
CA ILE A 120 -17.64 -9.18 4.92
C ILE A 120 -16.78 -10.40 5.23
N ARG A 121 -17.08 -11.52 4.57
CA ARG A 121 -16.32 -12.76 4.67
C ARG A 121 -16.08 -13.32 3.29
N TYR A 122 -14.96 -13.98 3.09
CA TYR A 122 -14.67 -14.66 1.84
C TYR A 122 -14.17 -16.08 2.07
N ARG A 123 -14.21 -16.86 0.99
CA ARG A 123 -13.60 -18.18 0.91
C ARG A 123 -12.99 -18.35 -0.48
N THR A 124 -11.77 -18.87 -0.52
CA THR A 124 -11.11 -19.34 -1.74
C THR A 124 -11.22 -20.86 -1.77
N GLY A 125 -11.35 -21.44 -2.97
CA GLY A 125 -11.42 -22.91 -3.12
C GLY A 125 -10.08 -23.60 -2.83
N LYS A 126 -8.98 -22.89 -3.07
CA LYS A 126 -7.59 -23.32 -2.86
C LYS A 126 -6.77 -22.11 -2.41
N SER A 127 -5.60 -22.37 -1.82
CA SER A 127 -4.59 -21.31 -1.61
C SER A 127 -4.16 -20.77 -2.98
N GLY A 128 -4.16 -19.44 -3.11
CA GLY A 128 -3.77 -18.74 -4.32
C GLY A 128 -2.50 -17.93 -4.11
N ASN A 129 -1.81 -17.63 -5.22
CA ASN A 129 -0.69 -16.71 -5.18
C ASN A 129 -1.22 -15.28 -5.20
N ARG A 130 -0.59 -14.41 -4.40
CA ARG A 130 -0.91 -12.99 -4.37
C ARG A 130 -0.48 -12.35 -5.69
N VAL A 131 -1.43 -11.71 -6.37
CA VAL A 131 -1.22 -11.02 -7.66
C VAL A 131 -1.09 -9.51 -7.53
N ARG A 132 -1.54 -8.97 -6.39
CA ARG A 132 -1.50 -7.55 -6.08
C ARG A 132 -0.69 -7.25 -4.84
N THR A 133 -0.09 -6.08 -4.88
CA THR A 133 0.66 -5.49 -3.81
C THR A 133 -0.28 -5.03 -2.68
N PRO A 134 0.02 -5.28 -1.39
CA PRO A 134 -0.89 -4.94 -0.31
C PRO A 134 -1.18 -3.45 -0.16
N ALA A 135 -0.23 -2.61 -0.51
CA ALA A 135 -0.30 -1.17 -0.33
C ALA A 135 -0.86 -0.42 -1.55
N GLY A 136 -0.99 -1.12 -2.68
CA GLY A 136 -1.35 -0.51 -3.96
C GLY A 136 -0.16 -0.37 -4.91
N GLY A 137 -0.36 0.40 -5.97
CA GLY A 137 0.50 0.45 -7.13
C GLY A 137 -0.01 1.48 -8.13
N ALA A 138 0.40 1.36 -9.39
CA ALA A 138 -0.05 2.29 -10.42
C ALA A 138 -1.58 2.19 -10.62
N PRO A 139 -2.27 3.31 -10.88
CA PRO A 139 -3.68 3.30 -11.23
C PRO A 139 -3.91 2.54 -12.54
N PRO A 140 -5.12 2.01 -12.77
CA PRO A 140 -5.47 1.37 -14.03
C PRO A 140 -5.47 2.39 -15.18
N SER A 141 -5.04 1.95 -16.36
CA SER A 141 -5.17 2.70 -17.61
C SER A 141 -6.60 2.60 -18.15
N VAL A 142 -7.24 1.43 -17.97
CA VAL A 142 -8.59 1.13 -18.46
C VAL A 142 -9.48 0.58 -17.33
N LEU A 143 -10.72 1.06 -17.27
CA LEU A 143 -11.76 0.52 -16.40
C LEU A 143 -12.97 0.05 -17.22
N SER A 144 -13.65 -0.98 -16.73
CA SER A 144 -14.85 -1.55 -17.36
C SER A 144 -16.11 -0.70 -17.16
N ILE A 145 -15.98 0.50 -16.60
CA ILE A 145 -17.10 1.41 -16.27
C ILE A 145 -16.96 2.76 -16.96
N SER A 146 -18.10 3.44 -17.15
CA SER A 146 -18.09 4.78 -17.74
C SER A 146 -17.47 5.83 -16.81
N PRO A 147 -16.86 6.90 -17.35
CA PRO A 147 -16.28 7.98 -16.54
C PRO A 147 -17.27 8.63 -15.55
N PHE A 148 -18.55 8.71 -15.93
CA PHE A 148 -19.59 9.23 -15.03
C PHE A 148 -19.82 8.33 -13.81
N LYS A 149 -19.86 7.00 -14.01
CA LYS A 149 -19.96 6.06 -12.89
C LYS A 149 -18.71 6.11 -12.02
N LEU A 150 -17.53 6.24 -12.64
CA LEU A 150 -16.27 6.37 -11.91
C LEU A 150 -16.27 7.61 -11.03
N GLN A 151 -16.71 8.75 -11.57
CA GLN A 151 -16.83 9.98 -10.78
C GLN A 151 -17.81 9.79 -9.62
N ALA A 152 -18.98 9.18 -9.87
CA ALA A 152 -19.94 8.90 -8.81
C ALA A 152 -19.37 7.97 -7.72
N LEU A 153 -18.46 7.04 -8.07
CA LEU A 153 -17.77 6.22 -7.09
C LEU A 153 -16.71 6.99 -6.30
N ARG A 154 -16.01 7.93 -6.93
CA ARG A 154 -15.04 8.83 -6.27
C ARG A 154 -15.70 9.83 -5.33
N ASP A 155 -16.95 10.21 -5.62
CA ASP A 155 -17.75 11.11 -4.77
C ASP A 155 -18.30 10.41 -3.50
N VAL A 156 -18.16 9.08 -3.40
CA VAL A 156 -18.54 8.34 -2.19
C VAL A 156 -17.53 8.63 -1.08
N ALA A 157 -18.03 9.01 0.09
CA ALA A 157 -17.21 9.08 1.30
C ALA A 157 -16.90 7.66 1.80
N TYR A 158 -15.71 7.15 1.46
CA TYR A 158 -15.21 5.88 2.00
C TYR A 158 -14.66 6.09 3.41
N GLU A 159 -14.99 5.19 4.32
CA GLU A 159 -14.60 5.29 5.72
C GLU A 159 -13.96 3.99 6.22
N ILE A 160 -12.99 4.12 7.13
CA ILE A 160 -12.38 2.99 7.84
C ILE A 160 -12.85 3.03 9.29
N HIS A 161 -14.05 2.52 9.54
CA HIS A 161 -14.55 2.32 10.90
C HIS A 161 -14.66 0.82 11.19
N LEU A 162 -13.61 0.26 11.77
CA LEU A 162 -13.56 -1.15 12.18
C LEU A 162 -14.32 -1.31 13.51
N TRP A 163 -15.36 -2.15 13.52
CA TRP A 163 -16.08 -2.46 14.75
C TRP A 163 -15.27 -3.44 15.60
N ASN A 164 -14.94 -3.08 16.84
CA ASN A 164 -14.13 -3.89 17.76
C ASN A 164 -12.77 -4.32 17.15
N GLU A 165 -12.11 -3.44 16.38
CA GLU A 165 -10.84 -3.74 15.68
C GLU A 165 -10.93 -4.92 14.68
N SER A 166 -12.13 -5.44 14.42
CA SER A 166 -12.32 -6.54 13.48
C SER A 166 -12.35 -6.00 12.06
N ALA A 167 -11.38 -6.41 11.26
CA ALA A 167 -11.35 -6.12 9.83
C ALA A 167 -12.59 -6.64 9.09
N GLU A 168 -13.29 -7.66 9.60
CA GLU A 168 -14.47 -8.25 8.96
C GLU A 168 -15.74 -7.40 9.06
N ILE A 169 -15.81 -6.46 10.00
CA ILE A 169 -17.03 -5.69 10.29
C ILE A 169 -16.77 -4.20 10.10
N LEU A 170 -17.23 -3.68 8.96
CA LEU A 170 -17.19 -2.25 8.64
C LEU A 170 -18.46 -1.58 9.14
N THR A 171 -18.33 -0.42 9.78
CA THR A 171 -19.48 0.41 10.16
C THR A 171 -19.54 1.65 9.28
N LEU A 172 -20.67 1.88 8.63
CA LEU A 172 -20.96 3.08 7.87
C LEU A 172 -21.99 3.92 8.62
N TYR A 173 -21.94 5.23 8.45
CA TYR A 173 -22.89 6.15 9.09
C TYR A 173 -23.61 6.98 8.04
N PHE A 174 -24.91 7.18 8.23
CA PHE A 174 -25.68 8.11 7.42
C PHE A 174 -26.74 8.85 8.25
N ASP A 175 -27.24 9.93 7.69
CA ASP A 175 -28.19 10.82 8.35
C ASP A 175 -29.58 10.70 7.73
N VAL A 176 -30.60 10.82 8.58
CA VAL A 176 -32.01 10.95 8.15
C VAL A 176 -32.50 12.34 8.50
N ALA A 177 -32.84 13.12 7.49
CA ALA A 177 -33.36 14.47 7.65
C ALA A 177 -34.86 14.47 8.04
N ALA A 178 -35.33 15.61 8.57
CA ALA A 178 -36.67 15.71 9.17
C ALA A 178 -37.85 15.63 8.19
N LYS A 179 -37.63 16.01 6.93
CA LYS A 179 -38.67 15.97 5.90
C LYS A 179 -38.79 14.55 5.35
N GLY A 180 -40.01 14.15 4.99
CA GLY A 180 -40.25 12.89 4.28
C GLY A 180 -40.55 13.16 2.81
N VAL A 181 -40.10 12.27 1.94
CA VAL A 181 -40.56 12.23 0.54
C VAL A 181 -41.81 11.33 0.50
N PRO A 182 -42.81 11.64 -0.35
CA PRO A 182 -43.91 10.72 -0.59
C PRO A 182 -43.39 9.32 -0.95
N GLY A 183 -43.97 8.28 -0.36
CA GLY A 183 -43.53 6.91 -0.60
C GLY A 183 -43.72 6.51 -2.06
N GLY A 184 -42.66 6.02 -2.71
CA GLY A 184 -42.69 5.44 -4.05
C GLY A 184 -42.29 3.97 -4.05
N THR A 185 -42.53 3.28 -5.16
CA THR A 185 -41.97 1.95 -5.38
C THR A 185 -40.48 2.08 -5.72
N HIS A 186 -39.62 1.61 -4.82
CA HIS A 186 -38.17 1.61 -5.02
C HIS A 186 -37.66 0.20 -5.32
N ASN A 187 -36.73 0.07 -6.27
CA ASN A 187 -36.03 -1.19 -6.50
C ASN A 187 -34.88 -1.32 -5.50
N LEU A 188 -35.06 -2.17 -4.48
CA LEU A 188 -34.06 -2.40 -3.43
C LEU A 188 -33.08 -3.54 -3.77
N GLN A 189 -33.07 -4.05 -5.01
CA GLN A 189 -32.15 -5.10 -5.41
C GLN A 189 -30.71 -4.60 -5.41
N ALA A 190 -29.84 -5.30 -4.67
CA ALA A 190 -28.41 -5.08 -4.71
C ALA A 190 -27.85 -5.44 -6.09
N ARG A 191 -26.80 -4.72 -6.50
CA ARG A 191 -26.16 -4.87 -7.81
C ARG A 191 -24.66 -4.99 -7.64
N TYR A 192 -24.06 -5.93 -8.34
CA TYR A 192 -22.61 -6.08 -8.43
C TYR A 192 -22.17 -5.79 -9.86
N GLU A 193 -21.13 -4.97 -10.02
CA GLU A 193 -20.56 -4.58 -11.31
C GLU A 193 -19.04 -4.72 -11.24
N THR A 194 -18.45 -5.40 -12.22
CA THR A 194 -16.99 -5.51 -12.33
C THR A 194 -16.41 -4.18 -12.80
N LEU A 195 -15.43 -3.68 -12.08
CA LEU A 195 -14.69 -2.45 -12.38
C LEU A 195 -13.45 -2.73 -13.21
N TRP A 196 -12.80 -3.86 -12.96
CA TRP A 196 -11.61 -4.32 -13.64
C TRP A 196 -11.50 -5.85 -13.53
N SER A 197 -11.02 -6.50 -14.58
CA SER A 197 -10.83 -7.96 -14.61
C SER A 197 -9.52 -8.32 -15.32
N ASN A 198 -9.10 -9.58 -15.17
CA ASN A 198 -7.93 -10.11 -15.86
C ASN A 198 -8.05 -10.10 -17.39
N GLU A 199 -9.23 -9.88 -17.95
CA GLU A 199 -9.42 -9.83 -19.40
C GLU A 199 -8.72 -8.63 -20.04
N VAL A 200 -8.48 -7.55 -19.28
CA VAL A 200 -7.80 -6.34 -19.75
C VAL A 200 -6.33 -6.25 -19.36
N ILE A 201 -5.78 -7.27 -18.67
CA ILE A 201 -4.38 -7.23 -18.21
C ILE A 201 -3.38 -7.17 -19.37
N ASP A 202 -3.66 -7.85 -20.48
CA ASP A 202 -2.76 -7.85 -21.64
C ASP A 202 -2.67 -6.46 -22.29
N GLU A 203 -3.76 -5.69 -22.27
CA GLU A 203 -3.78 -4.31 -22.73
C GLU A 203 -2.99 -3.39 -21.79
N GLU A 204 -3.17 -3.52 -20.47
CA GLU A 204 -2.36 -2.79 -19.47
C GLU A 204 -0.86 -3.08 -19.63
N ILE A 205 -0.50 -4.35 -19.86
CA ILE A 205 0.88 -4.76 -20.11
C ILE A 205 1.40 -4.15 -21.40
N HIS A 206 0.56 -4.12 -22.45
CA HIS A 206 0.93 -3.55 -23.73
C HIS A 206 1.23 -2.06 -23.60
N LEU A 207 0.35 -1.30 -22.94
CA LEU A 207 0.51 0.14 -22.69
C LEU A 207 1.76 0.42 -21.84
N ALA A 208 1.96 -0.30 -20.75
CA ALA A 208 3.15 -0.15 -19.91
C ALA A 208 4.44 -0.48 -20.68
N ARG A 209 4.42 -1.50 -21.54
CA ARG A 209 5.58 -1.87 -22.36
C ARG A 209 5.95 -0.79 -23.37
N GLN A 210 4.98 -0.05 -23.91
CA GLN A 210 5.26 1.08 -24.81
C GLN A 210 6.02 2.21 -24.10
N GLN A 211 5.96 2.27 -22.77
CA GLN A 211 6.56 3.33 -21.95
C GLN A 211 7.96 2.97 -21.42
N VAL A 212 8.54 1.83 -21.80
CA VAL A 212 9.87 1.40 -21.29
C VAL A 212 10.96 2.42 -21.61
N GLU A 213 11.03 2.92 -22.85
CA GLU A 213 12.04 3.93 -23.22
C GLU A 213 11.85 5.25 -22.45
N ASN A 214 10.59 5.69 -22.30
CA ASN A 214 10.27 6.88 -21.52
C ASN A 214 10.61 6.68 -20.02
N ALA A 215 10.41 5.48 -19.50
CA ALA A 215 10.78 5.12 -18.12
C ALA A 215 12.30 5.15 -17.91
N HIS A 216 13.10 4.71 -18.90
CA HIS A 216 14.56 4.86 -18.83
C HIS A 216 15.00 6.33 -18.87
N LEU A 217 14.35 7.16 -19.68
CA LEU A 217 14.59 8.61 -19.68
C LEU A 217 14.24 9.24 -18.33
N ALA A 218 13.07 8.91 -17.76
CA ALA A 218 12.64 9.40 -16.45
C ALA A 218 13.59 8.93 -15.34
N MET A 219 14.05 7.68 -15.38
CA MET A 219 15.01 7.12 -14.42
C MET A 219 16.30 7.94 -14.34
N SER A 220 16.78 8.51 -15.45
CA SER A 220 17.99 9.36 -15.45
C SER A 220 17.85 10.61 -14.57
N SER A 221 16.62 11.00 -14.22
CA SER A 221 16.35 12.12 -13.31
C SER A 221 16.26 11.70 -11.84
N LEU A 222 16.14 10.41 -11.53
CA LEU A 222 16.01 9.85 -10.17
C LEU A 222 17.35 9.78 -9.42
N THR A 223 18.16 10.83 -9.54
CA THR A 223 19.50 10.91 -8.95
C THR A 223 19.46 11.20 -7.45
N PRO A 224 20.53 10.91 -6.68
CA PRO A 224 20.61 11.24 -5.26
C PRO A 224 20.36 12.72 -4.95
N MET A 225 20.76 13.62 -5.85
CA MET A 225 20.55 15.06 -5.68
C MET A 225 19.06 15.44 -5.76
N ASN A 226 18.29 14.72 -6.57
CA ASN A 226 16.87 15.01 -6.78
C ASN A 226 15.95 14.25 -5.82
N THR A 227 16.30 13.05 -5.38
CA THR A 227 15.35 12.18 -4.66
C THR A 227 15.62 12.05 -3.17
N TYR A 228 16.85 12.30 -2.70
CA TYR A 228 17.22 11.99 -1.32
C TYR A 228 16.38 12.73 -0.28
N GLN A 229 16.23 14.05 -0.39
CA GLN A 229 15.50 14.82 0.62
C GLN A 229 14.03 14.44 0.69
N ALA A 230 13.38 14.32 -0.48
CA ALA A 230 11.97 13.94 -0.55
C ALA A 230 11.73 12.54 0.05
N LEU A 231 12.63 11.59 -0.22
CA LEU A 231 12.56 10.25 0.39
C LEU A 231 12.83 10.28 1.89
N TYR A 232 13.81 11.07 2.34
CA TYR A 232 14.12 11.23 3.76
C TYR A 232 12.91 11.71 4.55
N ASP A 233 12.26 12.78 4.07
CA ASP A 233 11.08 13.37 4.71
C ASP A 233 9.91 12.38 4.71
N GLU A 234 9.67 11.69 3.59
CA GLU A 234 8.59 10.72 3.49
C GLU A 234 8.81 9.49 4.38
N ILE A 235 10.06 9.01 4.52
CA ILE A 235 10.40 7.91 5.43
C ILE A 235 10.09 8.32 6.87
N ASP A 236 10.50 9.52 7.30
CA ASP A 236 10.23 10.01 8.65
C ASP A 236 8.72 10.07 8.92
N VAL A 237 7.97 10.70 8.02
CA VAL A 237 6.51 10.83 8.11
C VAL A 237 5.83 9.46 8.18
N ARG A 238 6.12 8.55 7.24
CA ARG A 238 5.43 7.26 7.17
C ARG A 238 5.75 6.35 8.35
N PHE A 239 7.00 6.29 8.80
CA PHE A 239 7.36 5.47 9.96
C PHE A 239 6.79 6.03 11.27
N ASN A 240 6.78 7.36 11.43
CA ASN A 240 6.18 8.01 12.60
C ASN A 240 4.65 7.80 12.66
N LEU A 241 3.95 7.89 11.52
CA LEU A 241 2.52 7.55 11.40
C LEU A 241 2.20 6.09 11.77
N ARG A 242 3.21 5.22 11.82
CA ARG A 242 3.10 3.82 12.23
C ARG A 242 3.72 3.55 13.60
N GLU A 243 3.81 4.58 14.43
CA GLU A 243 4.31 4.51 15.81
C GLU A 243 5.74 3.98 15.92
N MET A 244 6.52 4.10 14.84
CA MET A 244 7.93 3.71 14.78
C MET A 244 8.79 4.92 14.46
N ALA A 245 8.84 5.89 15.38
CA ALA A 245 9.73 7.04 15.22
C ALA A 245 11.17 6.57 15.04
N LEU A 246 11.80 6.99 13.94
CA LEU A 246 13.17 6.63 13.58
C LEU A 246 14.16 7.69 14.05
N HIS A 247 15.38 7.26 14.37
CA HIS A 247 16.50 8.16 14.60
C HIS A 247 16.99 8.74 13.25
N PRO A 248 17.54 9.96 13.19
CA PRO A 248 18.07 10.55 11.95
C PRO A 248 19.02 9.62 11.17
N GLY A 249 19.93 8.94 11.87
CA GLY A 249 20.82 7.93 11.27
C GLY A 249 20.10 6.70 10.68
N GLU A 250 18.97 6.27 11.28
CA GLU A 250 18.12 5.19 10.74
C GLU A 250 17.44 5.68 9.44
N ILE A 251 16.85 6.88 9.45
CA ILE A 251 16.19 7.48 8.28
C ILE A 251 17.18 7.65 7.14
N ALA A 252 18.37 8.20 7.41
CA ALA A 252 19.43 8.39 6.43
C ALA A 252 19.87 7.05 5.80
N ALA A 253 20.02 6.00 6.61
CA ALA A 253 20.39 4.67 6.10
C ALA A 253 19.32 4.08 5.16
N ILE A 254 18.04 4.15 5.55
CA ILE A 254 16.92 3.68 4.71
C ILE A 254 16.84 4.52 3.42
N THR A 255 16.99 5.84 3.52
CA THR A 255 16.98 6.75 2.38
C THR A 255 18.10 6.40 1.40
N LYS A 256 19.32 6.16 1.90
CA LYS A 256 20.46 5.77 1.05
C LYS A 256 20.15 4.50 0.26
N ILE A 257 19.68 3.43 0.90
CA ILE A 257 19.43 2.20 0.15
C ILE A 257 18.29 2.35 -0.87
N MET A 258 17.26 3.16 -0.59
CA MET A 258 16.21 3.46 -1.58
C MET A 258 16.76 4.25 -2.77
N VAL A 259 17.56 5.29 -2.52
CA VAL A 259 18.22 6.07 -3.59
C VAL A 259 19.16 5.19 -4.41
N TYR A 260 19.94 4.32 -3.76
CA TYR A 260 20.82 3.37 -4.45
C TYR A 260 20.04 2.42 -5.35
N THR A 261 18.88 1.95 -4.89
CA THR A 261 17.97 1.05 -5.64
C THR A 261 17.41 1.72 -6.90
N LEU A 262 17.13 3.02 -6.84
CA LEU A 262 16.59 3.79 -7.97
C LEU A 262 17.67 4.22 -8.98
N ASP A 263 18.89 4.53 -8.54
CA ASP A 263 19.93 5.16 -9.37
C ASP A 263 21.04 4.21 -9.84
N GLN A 264 21.59 3.37 -8.95
CA GLN A 264 22.90 2.72 -9.20
C GLN A 264 22.87 1.19 -9.15
N ALA A 265 21.88 0.60 -8.49
CA ALA A 265 21.83 -0.86 -8.27
C ALA A 265 21.93 -1.66 -9.57
N PHE A 266 21.23 -1.23 -10.64
CA PHE A 266 21.26 -1.93 -11.93
C PHE A 266 22.58 -1.83 -12.69
N ILE A 267 23.43 -0.86 -12.34
CA ILE A 267 24.76 -0.71 -12.94
C ILE A 267 25.78 -1.53 -12.15
N LEU A 268 25.68 -1.50 -10.82
CA LEU A 268 26.72 -1.97 -9.92
C LEU A 268 26.51 -3.40 -9.43
N GLU A 269 25.27 -3.90 -9.39
CA GLU A 269 24.95 -5.21 -8.83
C GLU A 269 24.70 -6.27 -9.92
N PRO A 270 25.58 -7.28 -10.03
CA PRO A 270 25.41 -8.36 -11.00
C PRO A 270 24.08 -9.10 -10.79
N GLY A 271 23.32 -9.29 -11.87
CA GLY A 271 22.04 -9.99 -11.84
C GLY A 271 20.84 -9.11 -11.49
N TYR A 272 21.05 -7.86 -11.07
CA TYR A 272 19.97 -6.89 -10.93
C TYR A 272 19.62 -6.32 -12.31
N THR A 273 18.39 -6.54 -12.76
CA THR A 273 17.87 -6.04 -14.04
C THR A 273 16.76 -5.05 -13.74
N VAL A 274 16.90 -3.79 -14.18
CA VAL A 274 15.96 -2.73 -13.82
C VAL A 274 14.55 -3.03 -14.28
N GLU A 275 14.38 -3.64 -15.46
CA GLU A 275 13.09 -3.98 -16.05
C GLU A 275 12.34 -5.09 -15.28
N ARG A 276 13.04 -5.82 -14.41
CA ARG A 276 12.45 -6.81 -13.49
C ARG A 276 12.08 -6.21 -12.14
N SER A 277 12.65 -5.06 -11.79
CA SER A 277 12.33 -4.39 -10.53
C SER A 277 10.86 -4.00 -10.49
N ARG A 278 10.28 -4.03 -9.31
CA ARG A 278 8.89 -3.62 -9.11
C ARG A 278 8.73 -2.13 -9.35
N TRP A 279 9.67 -1.30 -8.90
CA TRP A 279 9.62 0.15 -9.06
C TRP A 279 9.64 0.59 -10.52
N PHE A 280 10.45 -0.05 -11.38
CA PHE A 280 10.51 0.32 -12.79
C PHE A 280 9.25 -0.11 -13.54
N ARG A 281 8.70 -1.28 -13.20
CA ARG A 281 7.39 -1.70 -13.73
C ARG A 281 6.28 -0.74 -13.30
N THR A 282 6.31 -0.26 -12.05
CA THR A 282 5.36 0.75 -11.56
C THR A 282 5.53 2.05 -12.34
N LEU A 283 6.77 2.49 -12.58
CA LEU A 283 7.06 3.67 -13.38
C LEU A 283 6.48 3.55 -14.80
N CYS A 284 6.69 2.43 -15.49
CA CYS A 284 6.12 2.20 -16.81
C CYS A 284 4.58 2.33 -16.83
N GLN A 285 3.91 1.78 -15.81
CA GLN A 285 2.44 1.88 -15.68
C GLN A 285 1.99 3.30 -15.34
N LEU A 286 2.71 4.00 -14.47
CA LEU A 286 2.42 5.40 -14.14
C LEU A 286 2.53 6.29 -15.38
N LEU A 287 3.56 6.10 -16.21
CA LEU A 287 3.72 6.86 -17.46
C LEU A 287 2.68 6.48 -18.51
N ALA A 288 2.18 5.24 -18.51
CA ALA A 288 1.06 4.85 -19.36
C ALA A 288 -0.23 5.57 -18.95
N HIS A 289 -0.39 5.87 -17.67
CA HIS A 289 -1.52 6.62 -17.13
C HIS A 289 -1.37 8.14 -17.32
N ASP A 290 -0.22 8.70 -16.93
CA ASP A 290 0.11 10.13 -17.04
C ASP A 290 1.63 10.34 -17.22
N GLU A 291 2.05 10.64 -18.44
CA GLU A 291 3.44 10.92 -18.79
C GLU A 291 4.02 12.15 -18.06
N LYS A 292 3.17 13.07 -17.57
CA LYS A 292 3.63 14.28 -16.88
C LYS A 292 4.26 13.99 -15.53
N LEU A 293 3.99 12.83 -14.94
CA LEU A 293 4.57 12.41 -13.67
C LEU A 293 6.11 12.33 -13.72
N ALA A 294 6.71 12.16 -14.90
CA ALA A 294 8.16 12.19 -15.08
C ALA A 294 8.81 13.57 -14.87
N GLN A 295 8.02 14.66 -14.84
CA GLN A 295 8.56 16.03 -14.77
C GLN A 295 8.99 16.43 -13.35
N ASP A 296 8.51 15.72 -12.34
CA ASP A 296 8.84 15.98 -10.93
C ASP A 296 9.43 14.71 -10.28
N PRO A 297 10.77 14.52 -10.33
CA PRO A 297 11.41 13.34 -9.78
C PRO A 297 11.26 13.22 -8.25
N GLN A 298 11.05 14.33 -7.53
CA GLN A 298 10.86 14.31 -6.07
C GLN A 298 9.52 13.67 -5.73
N THR A 299 8.44 14.20 -6.30
CA THR A 299 7.09 13.66 -6.09
C THR A 299 6.98 12.25 -6.66
N LEU A 300 7.58 11.99 -7.83
CA LEU A 300 7.61 10.65 -8.43
C LEU A 300 8.23 9.62 -7.48
N ALA A 301 9.40 9.92 -6.89
CA ALA A 301 10.08 9.01 -5.97
C ALA A 301 9.34 8.85 -4.63
N ALA A 302 8.97 9.97 -3.99
CA ALA A 302 8.43 9.98 -2.63
C ALA A 302 6.94 9.59 -2.55
N VAL A 303 6.14 9.87 -3.58
CA VAL A 303 4.70 9.59 -3.54
C VAL A 303 4.36 8.36 -4.36
N HIS A 304 4.78 8.31 -5.62
CA HIS A 304 4.28 7.31 -6.56
C HIS A 304 5.11 6.02 -6.61
N LEU A 305 6.42 6.11 -6.45
CA LEU A 305 7.32 4.95 -6.50
C LEU A 305 7.71 4.41 -5.12
N PHE A 306 7.42 5.14 -4.05
CA PHE A 306 7.95 4.87 -2.71
C PHE A 306 7.84 3.41 -2.28
N GLU A 307 6.65 2.82 -2.37
CA GLU A 307 6.40 1.46 -1.88
C GLU A 307 7.06 0.38 -2.75
N ALA A 308 7.09 0.61 -4.06
CA ALA A 308 7.74 -0.29 -4.99
C ALA A 308 9.26 -0.22 -4.85
N ALA A 309 9.81 0.99 -4.70
CA ALA A 309 11.22 1.25 -4.45
C ALA A 309 11.66 0.67 -3.09
N LEU A 310 10.83 0.81 -2.05
CA LEU A 310 11.10 0.25 -0.74
C LEU A 310 11.13 -1.29 -0.80
N PHE A 311 10.18 -1.90 -1.50
CA PHE A 311 10.18 -3.36 -1.70
C PHE A 311 11.46 -3.83 -2.39
N ASP A 312 11.84 -3.20 -3.49
CA ASP A 312 13.07 -3.56 -4.20
C ASP A 312 14.33 -3.27 -3.36
N ALA A 313 14.32 -2.21 -2.55
CA ALA A 313 15.40 -1.89 -1.62
C ALA A 313 15.54 -2.97 -0.54
N ILE A 314 14.43 -3.54 -0.04
CA ILE A 314 14.46 -4.68 0.87
C ILE A 314 15.12 -5.89 0.20
N MET A 315 14.65 -6.25 -1.00
CA MET A 315 15.19 -7.41 -1.73
C MET A 315 16.68 -7.24 -2.04
N LEU A 316 17.08 -6.05 -2.48
CA LEU A 316 18.47 -5.72 -2.76
C LEU A 316 19.32 -5.77 -1.48
N SER A 317 18.81 -5.27 -0.36
CA SER A 317 19.53 -5.27 0.90
C SER A 317 19.80 -6.68 1.42
N PHE A 318 18.86 -7.62 1.28
CA PHE A 318 19.12 -9.01 1.67
C PHE A 318 20.33 -9.59 0.92
N ASP A 319 20.41 -9.37 -0.40
CA ASP A 319 21.53 -9.83 -1.21
C ASP A 319 22.86 -9.14 -0.81
N LEU A 320 22.85 -7.80 -0.70
CA LEU A 320 24.01 -7.01 -0.31
C LEU A 320 24.55 -7.39 1.07
N VAL A 321 23.66 -7.54 2.04
CA VAL A 321 24.02 -7.89 3.42
C VAL A 321 24.54 -9.33 3.48
N ASN A 322 23.86 -10.29 2.83
CA ASN A 322 24.30 -11.69 2.79
C ASN A 322 25.73 -11.83 2.24
N LYS A 323 26.06 -11.12 1.15
CA LYS A 323 27.42 -11.07 0.59
C LYS A 323 28.48 -10.61 1.60
N ARG A 324 28.12 -9.75 2.57
CA ARG A 324 29.04 -9.16 3.55
C ARG A 324 29.19 -9.99 4.82
N ILE A 325 28.09 -10.51 5.37
CA ILE A 325 28.11 -11.20 6.68
C ILE A 325 27.92 -12.72 6.61
N LYS A 326 27.51 -13.27 5.46
CA LYS A 326 27.28 -14.71 5.23
C LYS A 326 26.29 -15.35 6.21
N GLU A 327 25.28 -14.59 6.64
CA GLU A 327 24.18 -15.09 7.45
C GLU A 327 23.02 -15.57 6.54
N ASP A 328 22.28 -16.58 6.99
CA ASP A 328 21.10 -17.06 6.28
C ASP A 328 19.87 -16.20 6.61
N PHE A 329 19.33 -15.51 5.61
CA PHE A 329 18.12 -14.69 5.72
C PHE A 329 16.87 -15.40 5.19
N GLY A 330 16.96 -16.72 5.00
CA GLY A 330 15.89 -17.53 4.43
C GLY A 330 15.87 -17.50 2.92
N SER A 331 14.90 -18.23 2.38
CA SER A 331 14.63 -18.36 0.96
C SER A 331 14.14 -17.07 0.31
N ILE A 332 14.22 -17.00 -1.02
CA ILE A 332 13.71 -15.85 -1.81
C ILE A 332 12.21 -15.62 -1.55
N ASP A 333 11.42 -16.69 -1.41
CA ASP A 333 9.99 -16.59 -1.12
C ASP A 333 9.72 -16.00 0.27
N GLU A 334 10.53 -16.36 1.28
CA GLU A 334 10.45 -15.77 2.61
C GLU A 334 10.81 -14.29 2.60
N GLN A 335 11.83 -13.90 1.83
CA GLN A 335 12.22 -12.51 1.64
C GLN A 335 11.15 -11.68 0.91
N ILE A 336 10.51 -12.24 -0.13
CA ILE A 336 9.37 -11.60 -0.82
C ILE A 336 8.20 -11.42 0.15
N ASN A 337 7.88 -12.45 0.93
CA ASN A 337 6.84 -12.37 1.95
C ASN A 337 7.17 -11.32 3.01
N TYR A 338 8.43 -11.24 3.42
CA TYR A 338 8.91 -10.21 4.34
C TYR A 338 8.73 -8.81 3.76
N GLY A 339 9.22 -8.54 2.54
CA GLY A 339 9.08 -7.25 1.88
C GLY A 339 7.63 -6.82 1.72
N ASN A 340 6.74 -7.77 1.37
CA ASN A 340 5.30 -7.50 1.30
C ASN A 340 4.69 -7.19 2.67
N ARG A 341 5.15 -7.82 3.77
CA ARG A 341 4.70 -7.48 5.13
C ARG A 341 5.13 -6.08 5.53
N VAL A 342 6.37 -5.66 5.23
CA VAL A 342 6.87 -4.31 5.54
C VAL A 342 6.05 -3.24 4.79
N VAL A 343 5.84 -3.46 3.49
CA VAL A 343 5.03 -2.54 2.66
C VAL A 343 3.57 -2.51 3.13
N ALA A 344 2.99 -3.66 3.48
CA ALA A 344 1.64 -3.73 4.06
C ALA A 344 1.55 -2.98 5.39
N TRP A 345 2.54 -3.11 6.26
CA TRP A 345 2.61 -2.40 7.53
C TRP A 345 2.67 -0.89 7.36
N LEU A 346 3.47 -0.38 6.43
CA LEU A 346 3.48 1.05 6.10
C LEU A 346 2.14 1.53 5.54
N ALA A 347 1.42 0.68 4.81
CA ALA A 347 0.04 0.93 4.39
C ALA A 347 -1.01 0.74 5.52
N GLY A 348 -0.58 0.48 6.75
CA GLY A 348 -1.44 0.40 7.93
C GLY A 348 -1.98 -0.98 8.24
N GLN A 349 -1.33 -2.02 7.71
CA GLN A 349 -1.75 -3.39 7.85
C GLN A 349 -0.76 -4.16 8.73
N GLY A 350 -1.21 -4.62 9.89
CA GLY A 350 -0.38 -5.39 10.81
C GLY A 350 0.33 -4.55 11.86
N GLN A 351 1.08 -5.22 12.73
CA GLN A 351 1.74 -4.59 13.87
C GLN A 351 3.17 -4.16 13.52
N ALA A 352 3.62 -3.08 14.15
CA ALA A 352 4.98 -2.59 14.03
C ALA A 352 5.97 -3.61 14.60
N ASP A 353 7.07 -3.82 13.87
CA ASP A 353 8.22 -4.58 14.35
C ASP A 353 9.50 -3.85 14.00
N LEU A 354 10.38 -3.66 15.00
CA LEU A 354 11.69 -3.01 14.82
C LEU A 354 12.51 -3.70 13.73
N SER A 355 12.32 -5.01 13.54
CA SER A 355 12.95 -5.75 12.43
C SER A 355 12.65 -5.10 11.08
N TYR A 356 11.48 -4.50 10.86
CA TYR A 356 11.10 -3.87 9.59
C TYR A 356 11.99 -2.68 9.21
N ALA A 357 12.48 -1.92 10.18
CA ALA A 357 13.45 -0.85 9.92
C ALA A 357 14.87 -1.41 9.75
N TYR A 358 15.29 -2.33 10.62
CA TYR A 358 16.68 -2.77 10.65
C TYR A 358 17.01 -3.82 9.61
N LEU A 359 16.19 -4.86 9.53
CA LEU A 359 16.33 -5.97 8.62
C LEU A 359 15.42 -5.76 7.39
N PRO A 360 15.94 -5.68 6.16
CA PRO A 360 17.32 -5.43 5.80
C PRO A 360 17.61 -3.95 5.50
N LEU A 361 16.66 -3.00 5.69
CA LEU A 361 16.79 -1.63 5.18
C LEU A 361 17.97 -0.84 5.77
N VAL A 362 18.04 -0.66 7.09
CA VAL A 362 19.18 0.05 7.72
C VAL A 362 20.51 -0.66 7.44
N MET A 363 20.51 -2.00 7.45
CA MET A 363 21.69 -2.81 7.13
C MET A 363 22.16 -2.60 5.67
N GLY A 364 21.24 -2.53 4.72
CA GLY A 364 21.52 -2.20 3.33
C GLY A 364 22.06 -0.77 3.20
N GLY A 365 21.52 0.17 3.96
CA GLY A 365 22.02 1.54 4.07
C GLY A 365 23.48 1.62 4.54
N LEU A 366 23.85 0.82 5.55
CA LEU A 366 25.23 0.67 6.02
C LEU A 366 26.16 0.14 4.92
N VAL A 367 25.76 -0.93 4.21
CA VAL A 367 26.57 -1.55 3.14
C VAL A 367 26.75 -0.63 1.94
N THR A 368 25.78 0.24 1.66
CA THR A 368 25.81 1.18 0.52
C THR A 368 26.36 2.56 0.87
N ASN A 369 26.70 2.81 2.14
CA ASN A 369 27.03 4.15 2.65
C ASN A 369 28.14 4.86 1.86
N SER A 370 29.21 4.13 1.54
CA SER A 370 30.39 4.62 0.80
C SER A 370 30.15 4.75 -0.71
N ARG A 371 29.11 4.08 -1.25
CA ARG A 371 28.83 3.99 -2.68
C ARG A 371 28.05 5.19 -3.19
N ILE A 372 27.14 5.71 -2.37
CA ILE A 372 26.33 6.87 -2.73
C ILE A 372 27.12 8.14 -2.44
N LYS A 373 27.69 8.72 -3.49
CA LYS A 373 28.36 10.01 -3.42
C LYS A 373 27.33 11.12 -3.60
N ASN A 374 26.89 11.72 -2.50
CA ASN A 374 26.08 12.93 -2.52
C ASN A 374 26.83 14.03 -1.77
N ARG A 375 27.04 15.19 -2.41
CA ARG A 375 27.73 16.34 -1.79
C ARG A 375 26.98 16.89 -0.58
N LEU A 376 25.68 16.62 -0.48
CA LEU A 376 24.83 17.08 0.61
C LEU A 376 24.97 16.25 1.90
N ILE A 377 25.57 15.06 1.83
CA ILE A 377 25.54 14.11 2.94
C ILE A 377 26.94 13.57 3.18
N ASN A 378 27.51 13.90 4.34
CA ASN A 378 28.74 13.25 4.76
C ASN A 378 28.41 11.81 5.20
N PRO A 379 29.08 10.78 4.67
CA PRO A 379 28.86 9.40 5.11
C PRO A 379 29.19 9.17 6.59
N TRP A 380 30.03 10.01 7.21
CA TRP A 380 30.35 9.96 8.64
C TRP A 380 29.18 10.36 9.53
N ASP A 381 28.43 11.39 9.17
CA ASP A 381 27.28 11.87 9.97
C ASP A 381 26.26 10.74 10.17
N MET A 382 25.95 10.02 9.09
CA MET A 382 25.06 8.86 9.15
C MET A 382 25.61 7.75 10.05
N ILE A 383 26.91 7.44 9.98
CA ILE A 383 27.54 6.39 10.80
C ILE A 383 27.48 6.79 12.28
N ASP A 384 27.79 8.03 12.61
CA ASP A 384 27.79 8.50 13.99
C ASP A 384 26.38 8.50 14.59
N ASP A 385 25.41 9.03 13.86
CA ASP A 385 23.99 9.04 14.27
C ASP A 385 23.43 7.62 14.38
N LEU A 386 23.76 6.74 13.45
CA LEU A 386 23.28 5.36 13.48
C LEU A 386 23.92 4.58 14.63
N GLY A 387 25.18 4.84 14.96
CA GLY A 387 25.84 4.27 16.14
C GLY A 387 25.14 4.68 17.44
N GLN A 388 24.65 5.92 17.53
CA GLN A 388 23.82 6.36 18.65
C GLN A 388 22.47 5.62 18.68
N ALA A 389 21.81 5.50 17.52
CA ALA A 389 20.54 4.80 17.37
C ALA A 389 20.63 3.32 17.81
N ILE A 390 21.62 2.57 17.29
CA ILE A 390 21.83 1.16 17.62
C ILE A 390 22.01 0.97 19.14
N ARG A 391 22.86 1.79 19.78
CA ARG A 391 23.07 1.74 21.23
C ARG A 391 21.80 2.09 22.01
N GLY A 392 21.02 3.06 21.53
CA GLY A 392 19.74 3.44 22.11
C GLY A 392 18.72 2.30 22.05
N ARG A 393 18.51 1.72 20.86
CA ARG A 393 17.58 0.59 20.63
C ARG A 393 17.97 -0.64 21.45
N ARG A 394 19.26 -0.98 21.54
CA ARG A 394 19.74 -2.13 22.32
C ARG A 394 19.36 -2.06 23.79
N ARG A 395 19.30 -0.85 24.38
CA ARG A 395 18.86 -0.68 25.79
C ARG A 395 17.37 -0.97 25.98
N LEU A 396 16.57 -0.85 24.93
CA LEU A 396 15.12 -1.00 24.96
C LEU A 396 14.66 -2.39 24.53
N VAL A 397 15.52 -3.16 23.87
CA VAL A 397 15.16 -4.42 23.20
C VAL A 397 15.90 -5.59 23.86
N GLY A 398 15.14 -6.62 24.24
CA GLY A 398 15.69 -7.92 24.68
C GLY A 398 15.23 -9.07 23.79
N GLY A 399 15.84 -10.24 23.95
CA GLY A 399 15.45 -11.49 23.27
C GLY A 399 15.89 -11.55 21.81
N GLU A 400 15.10 -12.22 20.97
CA GLU A 400 15.40 -12.53 19.55
C GLU A 400 15.67 -11.27 18.70
N LYS A 401 15.05 -10.14 19.04
CA LYS A 401 15.27 -8.85 18.36
C LYS A 401 16.67 -8.28 18.61
N ALA A 402 17.40 -8.75 19.63
CA ALA A 402 18.78 -8.36 19.86
C ALA A 402 19.71 -8.87 18.73
N PHE A 403 19.43 -10.03 18.15
CA PHE A 403 20.23 -10.61 17.07
C PHE A 403 20.31 -9.69 15.83
N VAL A 404 19.20 -9.05 15.47
CA VAL A 404 19.16 -8.07 14.37
C VAL A 404 20.07 -6.88 14.67
N LEU A 405 20.10 -6.40 15.91
CA LEU A 405 20.98 -5.30 16.31
C LEU A 405 22.46 -5.72 16.37
N ASP A 406 22.76 -6.97 16.70
CA ASP A 406 24.12 -7.52 16.69
C ASP A 406 24.68 -7.60 15.26
N ILE A 407 23.85 -7.97 14.28
CA ILE A 407 24.23 -7.87 12.87
C ILE A 407 24.48 -6.42 12.46
N ALA A 408 23.58 -5.50 12.85
CA ALA A 408 23.70 -4.09 12.50
C ALA A 408 24.97 -3.45 13.08
N GLU A 409 25.37 -3.82 14.30
CA GLU A 409 26.62 -3.35 14.92
C GLU A 409 27.85 -3.86 14.17
N ARG A 410 27.90 -5.15 13.80
CA ARG A 410 29.00 -5.69 12.97
C ARG A 410 29.12 -4.95 11.63
N LEU A 411 27.99 -4.68 10.98
CA LEU A 411 27.96 -3.91 9.73
C LEU A 411 28.38 -2.45 9.93
N HIS A 412 28.02 -1.84 11.06
CA HIS A 412 28.41 -0.48 11.42
C HIS A 412 29.93 -0.36 11.60
N GLU A 413 30.55 -1.32 12.31
CA GLU A 413 32.01 -1.40 12.45
C GLU A 413 32.70 -1.55 11.09
N HIS A 414 32.19 -2.45 10.23
CA HIS A 414 32.71 -2.65 8.89
C HIS A 414 32.60 -1.39 8.02
N ALA A 415 31.48 -0.67 8.11
CA ALA A 415 31.28 0.57 7.36
C ALA A 415 32.21 1.68 7.86
N THR A 416 32.45 1.75 9.17
CA THR A 416 33.42 2.68 9.78
C THR A 416 34.83 2.45 9.23
N GLN A 417 35.32 1.20 9.29
CA GLN A 417 36.64 0.82 8.78
C GLN A 417 36.77 1.10 7.27
N GLU A 418 35.70 0.92 6.50
CA GLU A 418 35.69 1.20 5.07
C GLU A 418 35.87 2.69 4.78
N LEU A 419 35.20 3.59 5.52
CA LEU A 419 35.38 5.04 5.36
C LEU A 419 36.80 5.47 5.72
N GLU A 420 37.39 4.89 6.77
CA GLU A 420 38.79 5.13 7.15
C GLU A 420 39.76 4.68 6.05
N HIS A 421 39.55 3.50 5.50
CA HIS A 421 40.37 2.95 4.41
C HIS A 421 40.27 3.77 3.12
N LEU A 422 39.08 4.30 2.83
CA LEU A 422 38.85 5.22 1.70
C LEU A 422 39.38 6.64 1.96
N HIS A 423 39.95 6.90 3.14
CA HIS A 423 40.46 8.20 3.56
C HIS A 423 39.43 9.33 3.41
N ILE A 424 38.15 9.04 3.65
CA ILE A 424 37.10 10.06 3.61
C ILE A 424 37.24 10.92 4.88
N PRO A 425 37.41 12.25 4.77
CA PRO A 425 37.60 13.10 5.93
C PRO A 425 36.35 13.11 6.82
N ARG A 426 36.55 12.84 8.10
CA ARG A 426 35.52 12.98 9.13
C ARG A 426 35.35 14.47 9.45
N PRO A 427 34.12 15.01 9.47
CA PRO A 427 33.92 16.40 9.81
C PRO A 427 34.35 16.66 11.26
N GLU A 428 35.00 17.80 11.49
CA GLU A 428 35.36 18.24 12.85
C GLU A 428 34.07 18.63 13.58
N SER A 429 33.81 17.97 14.71
CA SER A 429 32.61 18.14 15.54
C SER A 429 32.59 19.46 16.31
#